data_AF-A0A7W0D7D3-F1
#
_entry.id   AF-A0A7W0D7D3-F1
#
_cell.length_a   1.000
_cell.length_b   1.000
_cell.length_c   1.000
_cell.angle_alpha   90.00
_cell.angle_beta   90.00
_cell.angle_gamma   90.00
#
_symmetry.space_group_name_H-M   'P 1'
#
loop_
_entity.id
_entity.type
_entity.pdbx_description
1 polymer ?
#
loop_
_entity_poly.entity_id
_entity_poly.type
_entity_poly.pdbx_seq_one_letter_code
_entity_poly.pdbx_strand_id
1 'polypeptide(L)'
;MEKLIDLFPLEQAQVTGKGIQFKGFIYSCSIAIREQWYAKDLREIPIYFDNYDDDYILVLLKDGSLTIAYRISNSEVADQQSIENYQAMIRSIKEQLKYRKKRSWKK
;
A
#
# COMPACT_ATOMS: atom_id res chain seq x y z
N MET A 1 -10.08 -25.17 -21.10
CA MET A 1 -9.77 -25.13 -19.66
C MET A 1 -8.68 -24.10 -19.46
N GLU A 2 -9.08 -22.84 -19.24
CA GLU A 2 -8.13 -21.83 -18.76
C GLU A 2 -7.64 -22.30 -17.38
N LYS A 3 -6.33 -22.47 -17.23
CA LYS A 3 -5.74 -22.82 -15.95
C LYS A 3 -5.99 -21.66 -14.99
N LEU A 4 -6.79 -21.90 -13.97
CA LEU A 4 -7.08 -21.00 -12.84
C LEU A 4 -5.83 -20.62 -12.00
N ILE A 5 -4.61 -20.82 -12.52
CA ILE A 5 -3.40 -21.06 -11.72
C ILE A 5 -2.53 -19.83 -11.48
N ASP A 6 -2.65 -18.73 -12.22
CA ASP A 6 -1.82 -17.54 -11.91
C ASP A 6 -2.64 -16.25 -12.01
N LEU A 7 -3.61 -16.08 -11.12
CA LEU A 7 -4.18 -14.75 -10.84
C LEU A 7 -3.14 -13.81 -10.21
N PHE A 8 -2.21 -14.39 -9.44
CA PHE A 8 -1.16 -13.70 -8.71
C PHE A 8 0.21 -14.35 -8.95
N PRO A 9 0.81 -14.16 -10.13
CA PRO A 9 2.19 -14.58 -10.40
C PRO A 9 3.19 -13.87 -9.46
N LEU A 10 4.21 -14.61 -9.05
CA LEU A 10 5.35 -14.11 -8.27
C LEU A 10 6.41 -13.49 -9.20
N GLU A 11 6.78 -12.25 -8.93
CA GLU A 11 7.78 -11.48 -9.68
C GLU A 11 8.71 -10.69 -8.74
N GLN A 12 9.70 -10.00 -9.30
CA GLN A 12 10.55 -9.06 -8.58
C GLN A 12 10.22 -7.61 -8.96
N ALA A 13 10.13 -6.73 -7.96
CA ALA A 13 10.00 -5.29 -8.13
C ALA A 13 11.23 -4.55 -7.61
N GLN A 14 11.59 -3.44 -8.24
CA GLN A 14 12.75 -2.66 -7.86
C GLN A 14 12.38 -1.54 -6.88
N VAL A 15 12.98 -1.52 -5.70
CA VAL A 15 12.86 -0.39 -4.77
C VAL A 15 13.81 0.71 -5.21
N THR A 16 13.26 1.90 -5.43
CA THR A 16 13.97 3.12 -5.81
C THR A 16 13.71 4.24 -4.81
N GLY A 17 14.41 5.36 -4.94
CA GLY A 17 14.14 6.56 -4.14
C GLY A 17 12.74 7.17 -4.34
N LYS A 18 12.03 6.80 -5.41
CA LYS A 18 10.67 7.28 -5.69
C LYS A 18 9.58 6.35 -5.18
N GLY A 19 9.90 5.09 -4.88
CA GLY A 19 8.93 4.06 -4.54
C GLY A 19 9.33 2.68 -5.02
N ILE A 20 8.40 1.73 -4.98
CA ILE A 20 8.55 0.37 -5.51
C ILE A 20 8.16 0.40 -6.99
N GLN A 21 9.12 0.24 -7.88
CA GLN A 21 8.92 0.28 -9.33
C GLN A 21 8.65 -1.13 -9.89
N PHE A 22 7.54 -1.28 -10.60
CA PHE A 22 7.17 -2.50 -11.30
C PHE A 22 6.35 -2.17 -12.56
N LYS A 23 6.68 -2.81 -13.70
CA LYS A 23 6.01 -2.58 -15.01
C LYS A 23 5.81 -1.11 -15.40
N GLY A 24 6.74 -0.22 -15.01
CA GLY A 24 6.67 1.22 -15.31
C GLY A 24 5.82 2.04 -14.35
N PHE A 25 5.12 1.40 -13.41
CA PHE A 25 4.39 2.07 -12.34
C PHE A 25 5.22 2.16 -11.07
N ILE A 26 4.86 3.11 -10.21
CA ILE A 26 5.46 3.32 -8.89
C ILE A 26 4.40 2.99 -7.86
N TYR A 27 4.73 2.14 -6.90
CA TYR A 27 3.88 1.71 -5.81
C TYR A 27 4.49 2.13 -4.47
N SER A 28 3.66 2.21 -3.43
CA SER A 28 4.12 2.41 -2.06
C SER A 28 3.22 1.73 -1.03
N CYS A 29 3.82 1.31 0.08
CA CYS A 29 3.11 0.78 1.24
C CYS A 29 3.62 1.41 2.54
N SER A 30 2.79 1.32 3.58
CA SER A 30 3.10 1.87 4.91
C SER A 30 4.37 1.27 5.52
N ILE A 31 4.65 0.00 5.26
CA ILE A 31 5.83 -0.71 5.78
C ILE A 31 7.11 -0.16 5.13
N ALA A 32 7.11 0.01 3.80
CA ALA A 32 8.25 0.55 3.08
C ALA A 32 8.59 1.98 3.52
N ILE A 33 7.57 2.79 3.83
CA ILE A 33 7.75 4.13 4.42
C ILE A 33 8.34 4.03 5.82
N ARG A 34 7.73 3.22 6.70
CA ARG A 34 8.14 3.06 8.11
C ARG A 34 9.60 2.59 8.24
N GLU A 35 10.03 1.71 7.36
CA GLU A 35 11.37 1.11 7.36
C GLU A 35 12.37 1.85 6.46
N GLN A 36 11.97 3.00 5.91
CA GLN A 36 12.80 3.87 5.09
C GLN A 36 13.45 3.14 3.90
N TRP A 37 12.66 2.31 3.21
CA TRP A 37 13.15 1.54 2.08
C TRP A 37 13.64 2.41 0.92
N TYR A 38 13.06 3.60 0.76
CA TYR A 38 13.37 4.54 -0.33
C TYR A 38 14.60 5.41 -0.07
N ALA A 39 15.16 5.38 1.14
CA ALA A 39 16.37 6.15 1.48
C ALA A 39 17.66 5.36 1.28
N LYS A 40 17.55 4.07 0.90
CA LYS A 40 18.66 3.12 0.79
C LYS A 40 18.97 2.82 -0.68
N ASP A 41 20.07 2.11 -0.89
CA ASP A 41 20.48 1.63 -2.21
C ASP A 41 19.39 0.82 -2.92
N LEU A 42 19.47 0.82 -4.26
CA LEU A 42 18.60 0.03 -5.13
C LEU A 42 18.62 -1.43 -4.71
N ARG A 43 17.43 -2.01 -4.52
CA ARG A 43 17.27 -3.43 -4.20
C ARG A 43 16.00 -3.98 -4.83
N GLU A 44 15.98 -5.28 -5.06
CA GLU A 44 14.81 -5.99 -5.55
C GLU A 44 14.05 -6.64 -4.39
N ILE A 45 12.73 -6.71 -4.52
CA ILE A 45 11.83 -7.34 -3.56
C ILE A 45 10.83 -8.25 -4.27
N PRO A 46 10.50 -9.42 -3.69
CA PRO A 46 9.50 -10.31 -4.24
C PRO A 46 8.10 -9.71 -4.08
N ILE A 47 7.31 -9.78 -5.15
CA ILE A 47 5.93 -9.30 -5.19
C ILE A 47 5.01 -10.31 -5.89
N TYR A 48 3.75 -10.32 -5.50
CA TYR A 48 2.68 -10.88 -6.31
C TYR A 48 1.90 -9.74 -6.94
N PHE A 49 1.60 -9.84 -8.23
CA PHE A 49 0.82 -8.81 -8.94
C PHE A 49 -0.45 -9.42 -9.53
N ASP A 50 -1.52 -8.64 -9.58
CA ASP A 50 -2.77 -9.05 -10.22
C ASP A 50 -2.62 -8.84 -11.73
N ASN A 51 -3.00 -9.85 -12.52
CA ASN A 51 -2.96 -9.74 -13.99
C ASN A 51 -4.06 -8.81 -14.55
N TYR A 52 -5.09 -8.49 -13.77
CA TYR A 52 -6.24 -7.71 -14.20
C TYR A 52 -6.32 -6.31 -13.57
N ASP A 53 -5.57 -6.07 -12.50
CA ASP A 53 -5.60 -4.82 -11.74
C ASP A 53 -4.17 -4.33 -11.46
N ASP A 54 -3.83 -3.13 -11.95
CA ASP A 54 -2.52 -2.51 -11.78
C ASP A 54 -2.50 -1.43 -10.67
N ASP A 55 -3.60 -1.22 -9.95
CA ASP A 55 -3.70 -0.24 -8.87
C ASP A 55 -2.99 -0.72 -7.60
N TYR A 56 -2.69 -2.01 -7.49
CA TYR A 56 -2.01 -2.58 -6.34
C TYR A 56 -1.08 -3.74 -6.69
N ILE A 57 -0.12 -3.98 -5.81
CA ILE A 57 0.72 -5.18 -5.77
C ILE A 57 0.81 -5.68 -4.32
N LEU A 58 1.08 -6.97 -4.15
CA LEU A 58 1.32 -7.57 -2.84
C LEU A 58 2.83 -7.77 -2.65
N VAL A 59 3.40 -7.06 -1.69
CA VAL A 59 4.81 -7.19 -1.35
C VAL A 59 4.99 -8.32 -0.34
N LEU A 60 5.88 -9.26 -0.65
CA LEU A 60 6.27 -10.34 0.26
C LEU A 60 7.39 -9.87 1.18
N LEU A 61 7.10 -9.83 2.48
CA LEU A 61 8.05 -9.42 3.51
C LEU A 61 8.94 -10.59 3.96
N LYS A 62 10.02 -10.25 4.67
CA LYS A 62 10.99 -11.25 5.16
C LYS A 62 10.41 -12.24 6.17
N ASP A 63 9.35 -11.85 6.88
CA ASP A 63 8.63 -12.72 7.82
C ASP A 63 7.60 -13.63 7.12
N GLY A 64 7.53 -13.59 5.78
CA GLY A 64 6.60 -14.35 4.97
C GLY A 64 5.20 -13.73 4.87
N SER A 65 4.96 -12.58 5.51
CA SER A 65 3.68 -11.89 5.41
C SER A 65 3.57 -11.07 4.12
N LEU A 66 2.33 -10.77 3.71
CA LEU A 66 2.01 -9.95 2.55
C LEU A 66 1.52 -8.58 3.00
N THR A 67 2.01 -7.53 2.36
CA THR A 67 1.46 -6.17 2.50
C THR A 67 1.03 -5.63 1.15
N ILE A 68 -0.10 -4.94 1.12
CA ILE A 68 -0.57 -4.27 -0.09
C ILE A 68 0.25 -2.99 -0.29
N ALA A 69 0.78 -2.80 -1.49
CA ALA A 69 1.35 -1.56 -1.96
C ALA A 69 0.47 -1.00 -3.07
N TYR A 70 0.03 0.24 -2.92
CA TYR A 70 -0.86 0.90 -3.88
C TYR A 70 -0.05 1.72 -4.87
N ARG A 71 -0.52 1.76 -6.11
CA ARG A 71 0.04 2.58 -7.17
C ARG A 71 -0.06 4.05 -6.79
N ILE A 72 1.04 4.76 -6.99
CA ILE A 72 1.12 6.21 -6.82
C ILE A 72 0.75 6.81 -8.17
N SER A 73 -0.48 7.30 -8.30
CA SER A 73 -0.89 8.11 -9.43
C SER A 73 -0.44 9.55 -9.22
N ASN A 74 0.37 10.07 -10.15
CA ASN A 74 0.76 11.48 -10.18
C ASN A 74 -0.33 12.40 -10.78
N SER A 75 -1.53 11.88 -11.02
CA SER A 75 -2.61 12.62 -11.69
C SER A 75 -3.40 13.44 -10.68
N GLU A 76 -3.29 14.75 -10.89
CA GLU A 76 -4.13 15.84 -10.41
C GLU A 76 -4.03 16.19 -8.92
N VAL A 77 -3.83 17.48 -8.67
CA VAL A 77 -4.00 18.09 -7.35
C VAL A 77 -5.40 17.73 -6.90
N ALA A 78 -5.51 16.92 -5.84
CA ALA A 78 -6.80 16.61 -5.24
C ALA A 78 -7.52 17.92 -4.96
N ASP A 79 -8.77 18.05 -5.41
CA ASP A 79 -9.52 19.26 -5.17
C ASP A 79 -9.74 19.45 -3.67
N GLN A 80 -9.86 20.71 -3.25
CA GLN A 80 -9.95 21.09 -1.85
C GLN A 80 -11.09 20.35 -1.12
N GLN A 81 -12.21 20.10 -1.79
CA GLN A 81 -13.35 19.42 -1.19
C GLN A 81 -13.03 17.94 -0.91
N SER A 82 -12.36 17.27 -1.83
CA SER A 82 -11.90 15.89 -1.64
C SER A 82 -10.93 15.76 -0.46
N ILE A 83 -10.02 16.73 -0.31
CA ILE A 83 -9.10 16.77 0.83
C ILE A 83 -9.86 16.95 2.16
N GLU A 84 -10.81 17.88 2.21
CA GLU A 84 -11.62 18.14 3.41
C GLU A 84 -12.46 16.93 3.81
N ASN A 85 -13.08 16.27 2.83
CA ASN A 85 -13.86 15.05 3.02
C ASN A 85 -12.98 13.93 3.61
N TYR A 86 -11.80 13.71 3.04
CA TYR A 86 -10.84 12.74 3.56
C TYR A 86 -10.43 13.05 5.00
N GLN A 87 -10.09 14.30 5.31
CA GLN A 87 -9.72 14.71 6.66
C GLN A 87 -10.88 14.55 7.66
N ALA A 88 -12.12 14.86 7.26
CA ALA A 88 -13.31 14.64 8.08
C ALA A 88 -13.52 13.14 8.39
N MET A 89 -13.33 12.27 7.39
CA MET A 89 -13.41 10.82 7.58
C MET A 89 -12.35 10.32 8.58
N ILE A 90 -11.10 10.76 8.44
CA ILE A 90 -10.03 10.41 9.38
C ILE A 90 -10.35 10.87 10.81
N ARG A 91 -10.90 12.07 10.98
CA ARG A 91 -11.35 12.58 12.30
C ARG A 91 -12.41 11.67 12.91
N SER A 92 -13.44 11.31 12.13
CA SER A 92 -14.51 10.42 12.58
C SER A 92 -13.99 9.05 13.04
N ILE A 93 -13.09 8.44 12.26
CA ILE A 93 -12.48 7.15 12.61
C ILE A 93 -11.70 7.26 13.94
N LYS A 94 -10.91 8.33 14.12
CA LYS A 94 -10.16 8.56 15.37
C LYS A 94 -11.07 8.70 16.59
N GLU A 95 -12.19 9.41 16.44
CA GLU A 95 -13.18 9.57 17.51
C GLU A 95 -13.81 8.23 17.89
N GLN A 96 -14.24 7.44 16.89
CA GLN A 96 -14.80 6.11 17.12
C GLN A 96 -13.83 5.20 17.90
N LEU A 97 -12.54 5.21 17.52
CA LEU A 97 -11.51 4.45 18.23
C LEU A 97 -11.31 4.92 19.68
N LYS A 98 -11.34 6.24 19.92
CA LYS A 98 -11.26 6.82 21.27
C LYS A 98 -12.44 6.37 22.15
N TYR A 99 -13.66 6.38 21.60
CA TYR A 99 -14.84 5.89 22.32
C TYR A 99 -14.77 4.40 22.65
N ARG A 100 -14.30 3.56 21.71
CA ARG A 100 -14.11 2.12 21.94
C ARG A 100 -13.14 1.85 23.09
N LYS A 101 -11.98 2.54 23.11
CA LYS A 101 -10.99 2.42 24.21
C LYS A 101 -11.58 2.82 25.57
N LYS A 102 -12.32 3.93 25.64
CA LYS A 102 -12.98 4.37 26.89
C LYS A 102 -14.01 3.36 27.42
N ARG A 103 -14.75 2.67 26.54
CA ARG A 103 -15.68 1.60 26.96
C ARG A 103 -14.96 0.36 27.48
N SER A 104 -13.81 0.02 26.89
CA SER A 104 -12.99 -1.12 27.33
C SER A 104 -12.33 -0.93 28.69
N TRP A 105 -12.04 0.31 29.11
CA TRP A 105 -11.44 0.63 30.42
C TRP A 105 -12.46 0.77 31.56
N LYS A 106 -13.76 0.84 31.24
CA LYS A 106 -14.83 0.95 32.24
C LYS A 106 -15.49 -0.40 32.56
N LYS A 107 -15.02 -1.49 31.96
CA LYS A 107 -15.30 -2.87 32.36
C LYS A 107 -14.10 -3.39 33.10
#